data_AF-A0A7U9DQM2-F1
#
_entry.id   AF-A0A7U9DQM2-F1
#
_cell.length_a   1.000
_cell.length_b   1.000
_cell.length_c   1.000
_cell.angle_alpha   90.00
_cell.angle_beta   90.00
_cell.angle_gamma   90.00
#
_symmetry.space_group_name_H-M   'P 1'
#
loop_
_entity.id
_entity.type
_entity.pdbx_description
1 polymer ?
#
loop_
_entity_poly.entity_id
_entity_poly.type
_entity_poly.pdbx_seq_one_letter_code
_entity_poly.pdbx_strand_id
1 'polypeptide(L)'
;MNDAERAAVLDDHYTAEAQTLTHGAEANLLKLAELRGTLTPEQADRWAEVRTAHVRARTLGGPDDDPLTRAVAALGLLADRVAAVESAITRAADPRHLLANPHARHAAGGTER
;
A
#
# COMPACT_ATOMS: atom_id res chain seq x y z
N MET A 1 -10.84 -38.76 14.82
CA MET A 1 -10.66 -37.66 13.86
C MET A 1 -9.17 -37.33 13.80
N ASN A 2 -8.55 -37.53 12.65
CA ASN A 2 -7.14 -37.23 12.43
C ASN A 2 -6.92 -35.75 12.07
N ASP A 3 -5.67 -35.30 11.98
CA ASP A 3 -5.38 -33.89 11.74
C ASP A 3 -5.79 -33.40 10.34
N ALA A 4 -5.79 -34.28 9.33
CA ALA A 4 -6.28 -33.93 8.00
C ALA A 4 -7.81 -33.75 7.98
N GLU A 5 -8.54 -34.63 8.67
CA GLU A 5 -10.00 -34.51 8.84
C GLU A 5 -10.36 -33.24 9.62
N ARG A 6 -9.56 -32.86 10.64
CA ARG A 6 -9.74 -31.61 11.38
C ARG A 6 -9.52 -30.38 10.51
N ALA A 7 -8.46 -30.38 9.72
CA ALA A 7 -8.16 -29.29 8.78
C ALA A 7 -9.29 -29.11 7.78
N ALA A 8 -9.79 -30.21 7.21
CA ALA A 8 -10.91 -30.20 6.27
C ALA A 8 -12.20 -29.64 6.88
N VAL A 9 -12.57 -30.07 8.10
CA VAL A 9 -13.76 -29.53 8.79
C VAL A 9 -13.63 -28.01 9.01
N LEU A 10 -12.44 -27.55 9.36
CA LEU A 10 -12.18 -26.14 9.59
C LEU A 10 -12.25 -25.34 8.28
N ASP A 11 -11.67 -25.86 7.20
CA ASP A 11 -11.72 -25.25 5.86
C ASP A 11 -13.15 -25.17 5.33
N ASP A 12 -13.94 -26.24 5.46
CA ASP A 12 -15.34 -26.27 5.05
C ASP A 12 -16.19 -25.27 5.84
N HIS A 13 -16.02 -25.22 7.17
CA HIS A 13 -16.75 -24.30 8.03
C HIS A 13 -16.48 -22.84 7.67
N TYR A 14 -15.21 -22.43 7.60
CA TYR A 14 -14.87 -21.04 7.29
C TYR A 14 -15.16 -20.67 5.84
N THR A 15 -15.11 -21.61 4.90
CA THR A 15 -15.55 -21.40 3.51
C THR A 15 -17.04 -21.10 3.46
N ALA A 16 -17.86 -21.83 4.22
CA ALA A 16 -19.29 -21.55 4.33
C ALA A 16 -19.58 -20.19 4.98
N GLU A 17 -18.88 -19.83 6.06
CA GLU A 17 -19.05 -18.53 6.70
C GLU A 17 -18.64 -17.36 5.77
N ALA A 18 -17.54 -17.52 5.03
CA ALA A 18 -17.05 -16.49 4.12
C ALA A 18 -18.06 -16.09 3.04
N GLN A 19 -18.96 -17.00 2.62
CA GLN A 19 -20.02 -16.69 1.65
C GLN A 19 -20.96 -15.57 2.13
N THR A 20 -21.09 -15.38 3.44
CA THR A 20 -21.93 -14.33 4.04
C THR A 20 -21.24 -12.95 4.05
N LEU A 21 -19.93 -12.89 3.84
CA LEU A 21 -19.13 -11.68 4.00
C LEU A 21 -19.08 -10.81 2.74
N THR A 22 -19.77 -11.20 1.67
CA THR A 22 -19.79 -10.49 0.37
C THR A 22 -18.37 -10.16 -0.12
N HIS A 23 -17.98 -8.88 -0.09
CA HIS A 23 -16.67 -8.38 -0.50
C HIS A 23 -15.54 -8.75 0.47
N GLY A 24 -15.86 -9.12 1.71
CA GLY A 24 -14.89 -9.50 2.74
C GLY A 24 -14.47 -10.97 2.72
N ALA A 25 -15.06 -11.80 1.85
CA ALA A 25 -14.84 -13.24 1.81
C ALA A 25 -13.37 -13.59 1.52
N GLU A 26 -12.80 -13.01 0.47
CA GLU A 26 -11.43 -13.25 0.05
C GLU A 26 -10.43 -12.88 1.17
N ALA A 27 -10.58 -11.68 1.74
CA ALA A 27 -9.70 -11.21 2.81
C ALA A 27 -9.74 -12.12 4.05
N ASN A 28 -10.90 -12.65 4.40
CA ASN A 28 -11.06 -13.55 5.55
C ASN A 28 -10.43 -14.93 5.31
N LEU A 29 -10.62 -15.52 4.13
CA LEU A 29 -10.03 -16.82 3.81
C LEU A 29 -8.50 -16.76 3.71
N LEU A 30 -7.95 -15.69 3.11
CA LEU A 30 -6.51 -15.45 3.08
C LEU A 30 -5.95 -15.24 4.50
N LYS A 31 -6.67 -14.49 5.35
CA LYS A 31 -6.25 -14.29 6.74
C LYS A 31 -6.28 -15.60 7.54
N LEU A 32 -7.27 -16.46 7.33
CA LEU A 32 -7.33 -17.77 7.96
C LEU A 32 -6.15 -18.65 7.55
N ALA A 33 -5.84 -18.70 6.25
CA ALA A 33 -4.68 -19.44 5.74
C ALA A 33 -3.36 -18.92 6.34
N GLU A 34 -3.22 -17.59 6.51
CA GLU A 34 -2.08 -16.99 7.20
C GLU A 34 -1.98 -17.47 8.65
N LEU A 35 -3.08 -17.43 9.40
CA LEU A 35 -3.13 -17.84 10.81
C LEU A 35 -2.82 -19.33 11.00
N ARG A 36 -3.11 -20.15 9.99
CA ARG A 36 -2.85 -21.60 9.99
C ARG A 36 -1.48 -21.97 9.43
N GLY A 37 -0.74 -21.01 8.85
CA GLY A 37 0.53 -21.28 8.18
C GLY A 37 0.38 -22.09 6.89
N THR A 38 -0.78 -22.02 6.23
CA THR A 38 -1.12 -22.81 5.03
C THR A 38 -1.22 -21.96 3.76
N LEU A 39 -0.75 -20.71 3.79
CA LEU A 39 -0.69 -19.87 2.58
C LEU A 39 0.23 -20.50 1.54
N THR A 40 -0.27 -20.61 0.31
CA THR A 40 0.62 -20.82 -0.85
C THR A 40 1.35 -19.51 -1.20
N PRO A 41 2.45 -19.55 -1.97
CA PRO A 41 3.14 -18.35 -2.44
C PRO A 41 2.20 -17.37 -3.16
N GLU A 42 1.32 -17.88 -4.02
CA GLU A 42 0.37 -17.07 -4.78
C GLU A 42 -0.68 -16.43 -3.86
N GLN A 43 -1.13 -17.16 -2.84
CA GLN A 43 -2.05 -16.62 -1.83
C GLN A 43 -1.36 -15.56 -0.96
N ALA A 44 -0.07 -15.72 -0.67
CA ALA A 44 0.70 -14.73 0.08
C ALA A 44 0.84 -13.41 -0.70
N ASP A 45 1.13 -13.50 -2.01
CA ASP A 45 1.17 -12.34 -2.90
C ASP A 45 -0.19 -11.64 -2.96
N ARG A 46 -1.27 -12.43 -3.16
CA ARG A 46 -2.63 -11.90 -3.17
C ARG A 46 -3.02 -11.25 -1.84
N TRP A 47 -2.62 -11.85 -0.73
CA TRP A 47 -2.88 -11.31 0.60
C TRP A 47 -2.15 -9.97 0.84
N ALA A 48 -0.93 -9.82 0.33
CA ALA A 48 -0.20 -8.56 0.39
C ALA A 48 -0.91 -7.44 -0.39
N GLU A 49 -1.46 -7.76 -1.58
CA GLU A 49 -2.26 -6.82 -2.36
C GLU A 49 -3.52 -6.36 -1.60
N VAL A 50 -4.28 -7.33 -1.05
CA VAL A 50 -5.51 -7.06 -0.28
C VAL A 50 -5.22 -6.20 0.93
N ARG A 51 -4.15 -6.49 1.68
CA ARG A 51 -3.72 -5.69 2.84
C ARG A 51 -3.32 -4.27 2.43
N THR A 52 -2.60 -4.12 1.32
CA THR A 52 -2.21 -2.80 0.79
C THR A 52 -3.41 -1.98 0.36
N ALA A 53 -4.38 -2.60 -0.32
CA ALA A 53 -5.64 -1.95 -0.67
C ALA A 53 -6.44 -1.52 0.58
N HIS A 54 -6.51 -2.39 1.60
CA HIS A 54 -7.18 -2.07 2.86
C HIS A 54 -6.55 -0.87 3.57
N VAL A 55 -5.21 -0.82 3.69
CA VAL A 55 -4.50 0.33 4.28
C VAL A 55 -4.80 1.61 3.51
N ARG A 56 -4.73 1.57 2.17
CA ARG A 56 -5.04 2.74 1.32
C ARG A 56 -6.48 3.24 1.54
N ALA A 57 -7.45 2.32 1.56
CA ALA A 57 -8.85 2.67 1.82
C ALA A 57 -9.02 3.31 3.20
N ARG A 58 -8.34 2.81 4.24
CA ARG A 58 -8.36 3.40 5.59
C ARG A 58 -7.69 4.76 5.65
N THR A 59 -6.55 4.96 4.97
CA THR A 59 -5.86 6.28 4.92
C THR A 59 -6.67 7.33 4.19
N LEU A 60 -7.47 6.92 3.21
CA LEU A 60 -8.35 7.80 2.46
C LEU A 60 -9.70 8.03 3.15
N GLY A 61 -9.88 7.55 4.39
CA GLY A 61 -11.13 7.53 5.15
C GLY A 61 -11.97 6.30 4.80
N GLY A 62 -12.24 5.46 5.81
CA GLY A 62 -12.98 4.22 5.67
C GLY A 62 -14.45 4.43 5.22
N PRO A 63 -15.15 3.34 4.89
CA PRO A 63 -16.57 3.41 4.55
C PRO A 63 -17.44 3.96 5.70
N ASP A 64 -16.97 3.81 6.96
CA ASP A 64 -17.65 4.32 8.16
C ASP A 64 -17.23 5.74 8.57
N ASP A 65 -16.25 6.36 7.89
CA ASP A 65 -15.80 7.70 8.23
C ASP A 65 -16.69 8.78 7.58
N ASP A 66 -17.07 9.77 8.39
CA ASP A 66 -17.82 10.95 7.97
C ASP A 66 -17.11 11.66 6.79
N PRO A 67 -17.83 12.09 5.72
CA PRO A 67 -17.23 12.75 4.56
C PRO A 67 -16.30 13.92 4.87
N LEU A 68 -16.51 14.65 5.97
CA LEU A 68 -15.60 15.72 6.41
C LEU A 68 -14.27 15.13 6.90
N THR A 69 -14.30 14.06 7.69
CA THR A 69 -13.10 13.34 8.15
C THR A 69 -12.32 12.80 6.96
N ARG A 70 -13.03 12.28 5.95
CA ARG A 70 -12.43 11.85 4.67
C ARG A 70 -11.71 12.98 3.94
N ALA A 71 -12.36 14.14 3.84
CA ALA A 71 -11.80 15.31 3.18
C ALA A 71 -10.55 15.84 3.91
N VAL A 72 -10.58 15.88 5.25
CA VAL A 72 -9.42 16.30 6.06
C VAL A 72 -8.25 15.34 5.89
N ALA A 73 -8.50 14.02 5.88
CA ALA A 73 -7.45 13.02 5.62
C ALA A 73 -6.82 13.19 4.23
N ALA A 74 -7.64 13.42 3.20
CA ALA A 74 -7.16 13.69 1.85
C ALA A 74 -6.31 14.97 1.77
N LEU A 75 -6.69 16.03 2.50
CA LEU A 75 -5.90 17.25 2.61
C LEU A 75 -4.55 17.01 3.31
N GLY A 76 -4.50 16.15 4.34
CA GLY A 76 -3.25 15.74 4.97
C GLY A 76 -2.29 15.04 3.99
N LEU A 77 -2.79 14.08 3.22
CA LEU A 77 -1.99 13.39 2.19
C LEU A 77 -1.48 14.34 1.10
N LEU A 78 -2.29 15.32 0.72
CA LEU A 78 -1.88 16.36 -0.22
C LEU A 78 -0.76 17.23 0.37
N ALA A 79 -0.89 17.64 1.64
CA ALA A 79 0.14 18.41 2.34
C ALA A 79 1.48 17.65 2.40
N ASP A 80 1.45 16.35 2.72
CA ASP A 80 2.65 15.50 2.73
C ASP A 80 3.33 15.43 1.35
N ARG A 81 2.52 15.33 0.29
CA ARG A 81 3.04 15.34 -1.09
C ARG A 81 3.68 16.67 -1.47
N VAL A 82 3.08 17.80 -1.07
CA VAL A 82 3.64 19.13 -1.32
C VAL A 82 4.96 19.31 -0.55
N ALA A 83 5.03 18.87 0.71
CA ALA A 83 6.26 18.92 1.50
C ALA A 83 7.38 18.04 0.89
N ALA A 84 7.03 16.87 0.37
CA ALA A 84 8.00 16.02 -0.33
C ALA A 84 8.55 16.68 -1.61
N VAL A 85 7.71 17.40 -2.36
CA VAL A 85 8.12 18.18 -3.53
C VAL A 85 9.02 19.34 -3.13
N GLU A 86 8.68 20.10 -2.09
CA GLU A 86 9.52 21.18 -1.55
C GLU A 86 10.91 20.67 -1.15
N SER A 87 10.98 19.54 -0.43
CA SER A 87 12.24 18.90 -0.04
C SER A 87 13.06 18.49 -1.26
N ALA A 88 12.42 17.95 -2.30
CA ALA A 88 13.09 17.59 -3.55
C ALA A 88 13.64 18.81 -4.30
N ILE A 89 12.88 19.90 -4.36
CA ILE A 89 13.30 21.16 -4.98
C ILE A 89 14.49 21.74 -4.22
N THR A 90 14.41 21.83 -2.89
CA THR A 90 15.49 22.38 -2.05
C THR A 90 16.77 21.57 -2.20
N ARG A 91 16.67 20.24 -2.24
CA ARG A 91 17.81 19.35 -2.51
C ARG A 91 18.39 19.55 -3.91
N ALA A 92 17.55 19.74 -4.93
CA ALA A 92 18.00 19.97 -6.30
C ALA A 92 18.64 21.37 -6.48
N ALA A 93 18.14 22.37 -5.77
CA ALA A 93 18.63 23.74 -5.80
C ALA A 93 19.84 23.99 -4.87
N ASP A 94 20.21 23.03 -4.01
CA ASP A 94 21.37 23.14 -3.14
C ASP A 94 22.65 23.35 -3.99
N PRO A 95 23.35 24.49 -3.84
CA PRO A 95 24.58 24.77 -4.55
C PRO A 95 25.64 23.68 -4.40
N ARG A 96 25.66 22.97 -3.26
CA ARG A 96 26.58 21.85 -3.02
C ARG A 96 26.27 20.66 -3.91
N HIS A 97 24.98 20.41 -4.20
CA HIS A 97 24.56 19.36 -5.11
C HIS A 97 24.80 19.75 -6.57
N LEU A 98 24.60 21.03 -6.93
CA LEU A 98 24.90 21.57 -8.25
C LEU A 98 26.40 21.54 -8.58
N LEU A 99 27.27 21.79 -7.60
CA LEU A 99 28.73 21.71 -7.75
C LEU A 99 29.25 20.26 -7.80
N ALA A 100 28.52 19.31 -7.21
CA ALA A 100 28.85 17.88 -7.24
C ALA A 100 28.40 17.17 -8.53
N ASN A 101 27.55 17.80 -9.36
CA ASN A 101 26.98 17.19 -10.55
C ASN A 101 27.82 17.50 -11.82
N PRO A 102 28.54 16.52 -12.39
CA PRO A 102 29.45 16.75 -13.52
C PRO A 102 28.74 17.20 -14.82
N HIS A 103 27.43 17.02 -14.94
CA HIS A 103 26.65 17.40 -16.12
C HIS A 103 26.20 18.87 -16.15
N ALA A 104 26.21 19.59 -15.02
CA ALA A 104 25.80 21.01 -14.98
C ALA A 104 26.77 21.94 -15.73
N ARG A 105 28.03 21.51 -15.90
CA ARG A 105 29.08 22.30 -16.58
C ARG A 105 28.98 22.31 -18.11
N HIS A 106 28.21 21.40 -18.71
CA HIS A 106 28.04 21.34 -20.17
C HIS A 106 26.93 22.24 -20.71
N ALA A 107 26.02 22.74 -19.87
CA ALA A 107 24.95 23.65 -20.29
C ALA A 107 25.38 25.13 -20.40
N ALA A 108 26.57 25.49 -19.89
CA ALA A 108 27.04 26.88 -19.84
C ALA A 108 28.16 27.21 -20.86
N GLY A 109 28.60 26.26 -21.70
CA GLY A 109 29.79 26.41 -22.57
C GLY A 109 29.52 26.26 -24.06
N GLY A 110 28.42 26.82 -24.58
CA GLY A 110 27.95 26.52 -25.94
C GLY A 110 27.49 27.71 -26.76
N THR A 111 28.18 28.85 -26.73
CA THR A 111 28.04 29.90 -27.76
C THR A 111 29.34 30.69 -27.89
N GLU A 112 30.21 30.26 -28.81
CA GLU A 112 31.09 31.17 -29.55
C GLU A 112 31.57 30.45 -30.81
N ARG A 113 30.93 30.79 -31.93
CA ARG A 113 31.49 30.74 -33.28
C ARG A 113 31.00 31.94 -34.05
#